data_AF-A0AAD4N115-F1
#
_entry.id   AF-A0AAD4N115-F1
#
_cell.length_a   1.000
_cell.length_b   1.000
_cell.length_c   1.000
_cell.angle_alpha   90.00
_cell.angle_beta   90.00
_cell.angle_gamma   90.00
#
_symmetry.space_group_name_H-M   'P 1'
#
loop_
_entity.id
_entity.type
_entity.pdbx_description
1 polymer ?
#
loop_
_entity_poly.entity_id
_entity_poly.type
_entity_poly.pdbx_seq_one_letter_code
_entity_poly.pdbx_strand_id
1 'polypeptide(L)'
;MLPLFVLLVAVSHFSGCQSAAGPAQIDDNLILTGNEPNSVAKTPAAIEGSGEEDGSGEDPTLTPQRDTSGANCPSEAKYGSGPPANCQQPTDPNNRPKSGLEAWFTKEMFSDLFPYANIGWGPNACFPYSYEGFVIAARYFPGFGTTSPQNGLSEKENTRRDVATFLAHAIQETGLNDISLYSGGRSEAQADNCFYRGGLFNWFEGGPVSAFLNPSSPGYQPKDGDQCYVNGRYCSPSEFYPCGNGTSGDYYESCYFGRGAIQISYNYNYGQFQDWLATQNIHVDLLTNPNLVMTSTNPPLALMASLWFYMTPQPPKPAMHDIILGRWVAGSVNEAAGYSGPIFGPTSLVINNECMGEDPTAPGGGGENRRIRAFKWFSQYYDVPVGNETTLTCKGMPQRLDQIPQNVSYQPDWSTTWKDEPCQCAPASYGGNIPYFQPGYYPQEFVDQNSANQERCVSALYSNPASFNVDRSTSPCLNHPPASLAQTTSQPSNSQSSTTAS
;
A
#
# COMPACT_ATOMS: atom_id res chain seq x y z
N MET A 1 -13.59 17.46 24.40
CA MET A 1 -12.10 17.53 24.37
C MET A 1 -11.59 16.11 24.38
N LEU A 2 -11.28 15.55 23.21
CA LEU A 2 -10.68 14.21 23.04
C LEU A 2 -9.26 14.43 22.49
N PRO A 3 -8.22 13.72 22.96
CA PRO A 3 -6.90 13.84 22.38
C PRO A 3 -6.79 12.96 21.13
N LEU A 4 -6.33 13.57 20.04
CA LEU A 4 -5.89 12.91 18.80
C LEU A 4 -4.57 12.19 19.10
N PHE A 5 -4.54 10.87 19.04
CA PHE A 5 -3.29 10.11 18.99
C PHE A 5 -2.84 10.00 17.53
N VAL A 6 -1.88 10.85 17.16
CA VAL A 6 -1.08 10.68 15.94
C VAL A 6 0.07 9.74 16.31
N LEU A 7 0.02 8.50 15.83
CA LEU A 7 1.09 7.53 16.02
C LEU A 7 2.17 7.79 14.96
N LEU A 8 3.23 8.50 15.34
CA LEU A 8 4.48 8.53 14.56
C LEU A 8 5.11 7.13 14.60
N VAL A 9 5.19 6.47 13.44
CA VAL A 9 6.05 5.30 13.26
C VAL A 9 7.48 5.80 13.03
N ALA A 10 8.33 5.61 14.03
CA ALA A 10 9.76 5.80 13.92
C ALA A 10 10.36 4.64 13.09
N VAL A 11 10.98 4.98 11.95
CA VAL A 11 11.89 4.07 11.25
C VAL A 11 13.26 4.20 11.90
N SER A 12 13.70 3.12 12.54
CA SER A 12 15.02 2.98 13.15
C SER A 12 16.13 3.20 12.11
N HIS A 13 16.88 4.29 12.22
CA HIS A 13 18.20 4.43 11.59
C HIS A 13 19.27 4.28 12.66
N PHE A 14 20.12 3.25 12.50
CA PHE A 14 21.32 3.03 13.28
C PHE A 14 22.43 3.96 12.78
N SER A 15 22.94 4.83 13.67
CA SER A 15 24.28 5.40 13.56
C SER A 15 25.05 4.98 14.82
N GLY A 16 26.12 4.21 14.65
CA GLY A 16 27.00 3.81 15.75
C GLY A 16 27.96 4.93 16.14
N CYS A 17 28.10 5.16 17.45
CA CYS A 17 29.36 5.60 18.07
C CYS A 17 29.32 5.39 19.61
N GLN A 18 30.13 4.43 20.07
CA GLN A 18 30.88 4.31 21.34
C GLN A 18 30.25 4.73 22.70
N SER A 19 29.97 3.70 23.51
CA SER A 19 30.34 3.48 24.93
C SER A 19 30.36 4.63 25.96
N ALA A 20 29.50 4.54 27.00
CA ALA A 20 29.89 4.25 28.40
C ALA A 20 28.73 4.43 29.40
N ALA A 21 28.76 3.60 30.47
CA ALA A 21 28.10 3.71 31.78
C ALA A 21 26.73 3.00 32.02
N GLY A 22 26.80 1.77 32.54
CA GLY A 22 26.34 1.38 33.90
C GLY A 22 24.84 1.28 34.22
N PRO A 23 24.33 0.13 34.73
CA PRO A 23 22.89 -0.10 34.95
C PRO A 23 22.42 0.21 36.39
N ALA A 24 21.14 0.56 36.55
CA ALA A 24 20.40 0.53 37.82
C ALA A 24 19.07 -0.19 37.55
N GLN A 25 19.02 -1.49 37.82
CA GLN A 25 18.31 -2.14 38.95
C GLN A 25 16.79 -1.96 38.97
N ILE A 26 16.16 -3.12 38.75
CA ILE A 26 14.77 -3.49 39.00
C ILE A 26 14.55 -3.58 40.52
N ASP A 27 13.42 -3.08 41.00
CA ASP A 27 12.83 -3.50 42.26
C ASP A 27 11.39 -4.00 42.02
N ASP A 28 11.22 -5.30 42.30
CA ASP A 28 9.95 -5.98 42.49
C ASP A 28 9.36 -5.61 43.86
N ASN A 29 8.04 -5.40 43.92
CA ASN A 29 7.12 -5.99 44.91
C ASN A 29 5.80 -5.20 44.98
N LEU A 30 4.69 -5.83 44.63
CA LEU A 30 3.58 -5.99 45.58
C LEU A 30 2.64 -7.13 45.16
N ILE A 31 2.74 -8.22 45.92
CA ILE A 31 1.77 -9.30 46.01
C ILE A 31 0.58 -8.81 46.84
N LEU A 32 -0.67 -9.00 46.37
CA LEU A 32 -1.78 -9.37 47.24
C LEU A 32 -2.72 -10.37 46.55
N THR A 33 -2.88 -11.47 47.27
CA THR A 33 -3.62 -12.72 47.09
C THR A 33 -5.14 -12.59 46.95
N GLY A 34 -5.79 -13.59 46.32
CA GLY A 34 -7.06 -14.12 46.87
C GLY A 34 -8.11 -14.68 45.91
N ASN A 35 -8.10 -16.00 45.75
CA ASN A 35 -9.23 -16.95 45.69
C ASN A 35 -10.12 -17.10 44.44
N GLU A 36 -10.03 -18.29 43.84
CA GLU A 36 -11.09 -19.01 43.12
C GLU A 36 -12.16 -19.58 44.09
N PRO A 37 -13.30 -20.09 43.57
CA PRO A 37 -13.40 -21.55 43.39
C PRO A 37 -14.21 -22.07 42.16
N ASN A 38 -13.70 -23.16 41.57
CA ASN A 38 -14.35 -24.35 40.96
C ASN A 38 -15.83 -24.36 40.50
N SER A 39 -16.10 -24.82 39.26
CA SER A 39 -16.95 -26.01 38.97
C SER A 39 -16.86 -26.41 37.47
N VAL A 40 -16.36 -27.62 37.14
CA VAL A 40 -17.06 -28.90 36.86
C VAL A 40 -17.83 -28.97 35.53
N ALA A 41 -17.36 -29.89 34.68
CA ALA A 41 -17.90 -30.31 33.38
C ALA A 41 -19.25 -31.05 33.46
N LYS A 42 -20.01 -31.03 32.36
CA LYS A 42 -20.84 -32.16 31.86
C LYS A 42 -21.51 -31.86 30.51
N THR A 43 -21.15 -32.64 29.48
CA THR A 43 -22.02 -33.06 28.36
C THR A 43 -22.92 -34.21 28.85
N PRO A 44 -24.11 -34.47 28.24
CA PRO A 44 -24.16 -35.56 27.24
C PRO A 44 -25.28 -35.49 26.16
N ALA A 45 -25.06 -36.30 25.10
CA ALA A 45 -26.00 -37.11 24.29
C ALA A 45 -27.19 -36.45 23.57
N ALA A 46 -27.27 -36.46 22.23
CA ALA A 46 -27.63 -37.58 21.34
C ALA A 46 -29.11 -38.02 21.44
N ILE A 47 -29.89 -37.77 20.40
CA ILE A 47 -31.22 -38.37 20.16
C ILE A 47 -31.28 -38.83 18.70
N GLU A 48 -31.58 -40.12 18.55
CA GLU A 48 -31.83 -40.85 17.31
C GLU A 48 -33.15 -40.43 16.64
N GLY A 49 -33.23 -40.58 15.33
CA GLY A 49 -34.43 -40.35 14.53
C GLY A 49 -35.19 -41.63 14.16
N SER A 50 -36.43 -41.45 13.72
CA SER A 50 -37.19 -42.27 12.76
C SER A 50 -38.55 -41.58 12.51
N GLY A 51 -38.82 -41.11 11.28
CA GLY A 51 -39.87 -41.63 10.35
C GLY A 51 -41.28 -41.14 10.74
N GLU A 52 -42.14 -40.54 9.91
CA GLU A 52 -42.42 -40.64 8.47
C GLU A 52 -43.42 -39.51 8.07
N GLU A 53 -43.58 -39.34 6.75
CA GLU A 53 -44.71 -38.74 5.99
C GLU A 53 -44.55 -37.38 5.28
N ASP A 54 -44.97 -37.47 4.00
CA ASP A 54 -45.06 -36.50 2.91
C ASP A 54 -45.78 -35.19 3.27
N GLY A 55 -45.29 -34.09 2.70
CA GLY A 55 -46.01 -32.82 2.71
C GLY A 55 -45.28 -31.75 1.92
N SER A 56 -45.73 -31.50 0.70
CA SER A 56 -45.44 -30.29 -0.07
C SER A 56 -45.80 -29.04 0.76
N GLY A 57 -44.80 -28.27 1.17
CA GLY A 57 -44.98 -27.00 1.86
C GLY A 57 -43.69 -26.21 1.82
N GLU A 58 -43.72 -25.05 1.18
CA GLU A 58 -42.67 -24.03 1.29
C GLU A 58 -42.54 -23.62 2.77
N ASP A 59 -41.40 -23.91 3.38
CA ASP A 59 -41.08 -23.44 4.73
C ASP A 59 -40.44 -22.04 4.66
N PRO A 60 -41.03 -21.01 5.30
CA PRO A 60 -40.44 -19.69 5.37
C PRO A 60 -39.47 -19.63 6.55
N THR A 61 -38.32 -20.30 6.45
CA THR A 61 -37.23 -20.18 7.43
C THR A 61 -36.03 -19.44 6.83
N LEU A 62 -36.04 -18.12 7.08
CA LEU A 62 -34.86 -17.27 7.27
C LEU A 62 -33.64 -17.54 6.36
N THR A 63 -33.80 -17.35 5.05
CA THR A 63 -32.68 -16.82 4.25
C THR A 63 -32.47 -15.37 4.67
N PRO A 64 -31.27 -14.94 5.13
CA PRO A 64 -31.00 -13.52 5.32
C PRO A 64 -31.20 -12.85 3.96
N GLN A 65 -32.22 -11.99 3.86
CA GLN A 65 -32.34 -11.12 2.70
C GLN A 65 -31.06 -10.31 2.62
N ARG A 66 -30.27 -10.59 1.58
CA ARG A 66 -29.14 -9.76 1.17
C ARG A 66 -29.70 -8.40 0.77
N ASP A 67 -29.82 -7.47 1.71
CA ASP A 67 -29.96 -6.04 1.39
C ASP A 67 -28.59 -5.55 0.90
N THR A 68 -28.26 -5.90 -0.34
CA THR A 68 -27.04 -5.47 -1.03
C THR A 68 -27.19 -4.06 -1.60
N SER A 69 -28.31 -3.38 -1.35
CA SER A 69 -28.53 -2.04 -1.89
C SER A 69 -28.04 -0.99 -0.88
N GLY A 70 -27.20 -0.04 -1.33
CA GLY A 70 -26.89 1.17 -0.57
C GLY A 70 -28.09 2.11 -0.36
N ALA A 71 -29.30 1.72 -0.81
CA ALA A 71 -30.50 2.54 -0.85
C ALA A 71 -31.01 3.00 0.54
N ASN A 72 -30.53 2.36 1.62
CA ASN A 72 -30.91 2.65 3.00
C ASN A 72 -29.81 3.40 3.79
N CYS A 73 -28.71 3.77 3.15
CA CYS A 73 -27.65 4.54 3.79
C CYS A 73 -27.97 6.04 3.79
N PRO A 74 -27.61 6.78 4.86
CA PRO A 74 -27.87 8.20 4.94
C PRO A 74 -27.14 8.97 3.82
N SER A 75 -27.64 10.15 3.49
CA SER A 75 -26.91 11.04 2.59
C SER A 75 -25.72 11.65 3.32
N GLU A 76 -24.58 11.72 2.64
CA GLU A 76 -23.34 12.27 3.20
C GLU A 76 -23.06 13.70 2.74
N ALA A 77 -22.26 14.41 3.53
CA ALA A 77 -21.82 15.76 3.19
C ALA A 77 -20.95 15.75 1.93
N LYS A 78 -21.14 16.76 1.10
CA LYS A 78 -20.34 17.02 -0.10
C LYS A 78 -19.40 18.19 0.17
N TYR A 79 -18.11 17.99 -0.04
CA TYR A 79 -17.10 19.01 0.19
C TYR A 79 -16.60 19.61 -1.13
N GLY A 80 -16.20 20.89 -1.11
CA GLY A 80 -15.71 21.58 -2.31
C GLY A 80 -16.80 21.89 -3.35
N SER A 81 -16.37 22.26 -4.56
CA SER A 81 -17.27 22.68 -5.64
C SER A 81 -17.79 21.54 -6.51
N GLY A 82 -17.45 20.28 -6.18
CA GLY A 82 -17.79 19.12 -6.98
C GLY A 82 -17.01 19.00 -8.29
N PRO A 83 -17.31 17.96 -9.10
CA PRO A 83 -16.59 17.70 -10.33
C PRO A 83 -16.82 18.86 -11.32
N PRO A 84 -15.78 19.31 -12.02
CA PRO A 84 -15.93 20.36 -13.02
C PRO A 84 -16.86 19.89 -14.15
N ALA A 85 -17.63 20.83 -14.72
CA ALA A 85 -18.59 20.52 -15.80
C ALA A 85 -17.90 19.91 -17.05
N ASN A 86 -16.65 20.32 -17.30
CA ASN A 86 -15.81 19.76 -18.35
C ASN A 86 -14.45 19.40 -17.76
N CYS A 87 -13.96 18.20 -18.07
CA CYS A 87 -12.65 17.73 -17.63
C CYS A 87 -12.07 16.76 -18.66
N GLN A 88 -10.76 16.54 -18.57
CA GLN A 88 -10.13 15.44 -19.28
C GLN A 88 -10.51 14.11 -18.62
N GLN A 89 -11.22 13.27 -19.37
CA GLN A 89 -11.58 11.92 -18.95
C GLN A 89 -10.30 11.07 -18.77
N PRO A 90 -10.32 10.03 -17.91
CA PRO A 90 -9.21 9.12 -17.76
C PRO A 90 -8.86 8.44 -19.07
N THR A 91 -7.59 8.44 -19.43
CA THR A 91 -7.09 7.86 -20.68
C THR A 91 -5.84 7.01 -20.45
N ASP A 92 -5.61 6.05 -21.34
CA ASP A 92 -4.44 5.19 -21.31
C ASP A 92 -3.48 5.60 -22.44
N PRO A 93 -2.33 6.22 -22.13
CA PRO A 93 -1.40 6.70 -23.15
C PRO A 93 -0.78 5.56 -23.98
N ASN A 94 -0.79 4.33 -23.46
CA ASN A 94 -0.20 3.16 -24.13
C ASN A 94 -1.26 2.24 -24.75
N ASN A 95 -2.55 2.56 -24.65
CA ASN A 95 -3.66 1.76 -25.20
C ASN A 95 -3.57 0.27 -24.84
N ARG A 96 -3.32 -0.05 -23.57
CA ARG A 96 -3.17 -1.43 -23.11
C ARG A 96 -4.45 -2.24 -23.32
N PRO A 97 -4.32 -3.56 -23.57
CA PRO A 97 -5.47 -4.44 -23.63
C PRO A 97 -6.24 -4.42 -22.31
N LYS A 98 -7.54 -4.67 -22.39
CA LYS A 98 -8.40 -4.77 -21.20
C LYS A 98 -7.88 -5.83 -20.24
N SER A 99 -7.96 -5.54 -18.94
CA SER A 99 -7.66 -6.52 -17.90
C SER A 99 -8.81 -7.53 -17.82
N GLY A 100 -8.51 -8.79 -17.46
CA GLY A 100 -9.53 -9.80 -17.17
C GLY A 100 -10.49 -9.38 -16.04
N LEU A 101 -10.05 -8.47 -15.16
CA LEU A 101 -10.87 -7.85 -14.12
C LEU A 101 -12.12 -7.16 -14.71
N GLU A 102 -11.99 -6.53 -15.88
CA GLU A 102 -13.09 -5.81 -16.55
C GLU A 102 -14.25 -6.74 -16.98
N ALA A 103 -14.04 -8.07 -16.96
CA ALA A 103 -15.08 -9.04 -17.29
C ALA A 103 -16.10 -9.26 -16.17
N TRP A 104 -15.74 -8.95 -14.91
CA TRP A 104 -16.58 -9.26 -13.76
C TRP A 104 -16.74 -8.09 -12.78
N PHE A 105 -15.77 -7.19 -12.69
CA PHE A 105 -15.86 -6.01 -11.82
C PHE A 105 -16.39 -4.83 -12.62
N THR A 106 -17.69 -4.55 -12.49
CA THR A 106 -18.39 -3.59 -13.37
C THR A 106 -18.45 -2.18 -12.80
N LYS A 107 -18.82 -1.22 -13.65
CA LYS A 107 -19.06 0.18 -13.24
C LYS A 107 -20.17 0.30 -12.22
N GLU A 108 -21.21 -0.53 -12.35
CA GLU A 108 -22.34 -0.60 -11.44
C GLU A 108 -21.87 -1.08 -10.07
N MET A 109 -21.03 -2.12 -10.00
CA MET A 109 -20.44 -2.59 -8.76
C MET A 109 -19.55 -1.52 -8.11
N PHE A 110 -18.68 -0.86 -8.88
CA PHE A 110 -17.84 0.21 -8.35
C PHE A 110 -18.69 1.38 -7.79
N SER A 111 -19.75 1.74 -8.51
CA SER A 111 -20.65 2.82 -8.10
C SER A 111 -21.49 2.46 -6.88
N ASP A 112 -21.92 1.21 -6.78
CA ASP A 112 -22.60 0.67 -5.61
C ASP A 112 -21.66 0.65 -4.41
N LEU A 113 -20.43 0.14 -4.54
CA LEU A 113 -19.44 0.01 -3.47
C LEU A 113 -18.95 1.37 -2.93
N PHE A 114 -18.84 2.39 -3.78
CA PHE A 114 -18.23 3.68 -3.41
C PHE A 114 -19.11 4.90 -3.70
N PRO A 115 -20.37 4.94 -3.22
CA PRO A 115 -21.33 6.00 -3.55
C PRO A 115 -20.92 7.36 -3.00
N TYR A 116 -20.05 7.39 -1.98
CA TYR A 116 -19.56 8.60 -1.34
C TYR A 116 -18.10 8.93 -1.69
N ALA A 117 -17.49 8.23 -2.66
CA ALA A 117 -16.13 8.51 -3.09
C ALA A 117 -15.91 9.98 -3.45
N ASN A 118 -14.66 10.44 -3.45
CA ASN A 118 -14.32 11.82 -3.81
C ASN A 118 -15.10 12.83 -2.95
N ILE A 119 -14.86 12.76 -1.63
CA ILE A 119 -15.37 13.71 -0.63
C ILE A 119 -16.89 13.94 -0.71
N GLY A 120 -17.65 12.85 -0.95
CA GLY A 120 -19.11 12.81 -0.97
C GLY A 120 -19.76 12.99 -2.35
N TRP A 121 -18.98 13.23 -3.41
CA TRP A 121 -19.53 13.42 -4.76
C TRP A 121 -19.82 12.12 -5.52
N GLY A 122 -19.34 11.00 -4.98
CA GLY A 122 -19.40 9.70 -5.62
C GLY A 122 -18.35 9.55 -6.73
N PRO A 123 -18.36 8.40 -7.41
CA PRO A 123 -17.41 8.12 -8.46
C PRO A 123 -17.74 8.93 -9.71
N ASN A 124 -16.77 9.68 -10.19
CA ASN A 124 -16.91 10.56 -11.34
C ASN A 124 -15.61 10.56 -12.14
N ALA A 125 -15.69 10.42 -13.45
CA ALA A 125 -14.51 10.36 -14.31
C ALA A 125 -13.63 11.63 -14.27
N CYS A 126 -14.17 12.77 -13.84
CA CYS A 126 -13.39 13.99 -13.60
C CYS A 126 -12.59 13.99 -12.30
N PHE A 127 -12.76 12.98 -11.46
CA PHE A 127 -12.11 12.86 -10.18
C PHE A 127 -11.23 11.61 -10.08
N PRO A 128 -10.27 11.62 -9.13
CA PRO A 128 -9.24 10.58 -9.02
C PRO A 128 -9.81 9.18 -8.83
N TYR A 129 -10.91 9.05 -8.09
CA TYR A 129 -11.57 7.77 -7.87
C TYR A 129 -12.76 7.61 -8.80
N SER A 130 -12.50 6.99 -9.95
CA SER A 130 -13.50 6.64 -10.95
C SER A 130 -13.33 5.19 -11.40
N TYR A 131 -14.41 4.59 -11.90
CA TYR A 131 -14.34 3.25 -12.47
C TYR A 131 -13.40 3.23 -13.68
N GLU A 132 -13.49 4.25 -14.55
CA GLU A 132 -12.63 4.41 -15.72
C GLU A 132 -11.16 4.48 -15.33
N GLY A 133 -10.82 5.26 -14.30
CA GLY A 133 -9.48 5.32 -13.74
C GLY A 133 -9.02 3.97 -13.19
N PHE A 134 -9.89 3.26 -12.48
CA PHE A 134 -9.60 1.97 -11.85
C PHE A 134 -9.26 0.90 -12.88
N VAL A 135 -10.09 0.74 -13.91
CA VAL A 135 -9.85 -0.28 -14.94
C VAL A 135 -8.64 0.04 -15.79
N ILE A 136 -8.37 1.33 -16.10
CA ILE A 136 -7.13 1.72 -16.78
C ILE A 136 -5.91 1.34 -15.94
N ALA A 137 -5.93 1.65 -14.64
CA ALA A 137 -4.84 1.27 -13.74
C ALA A 137 -4.64 -0.26 -13.70
N ALA A 138 -5.71 -1.04 -13.62
CA ALA A 138 -5.66 -2.51 -13.61
C ALA A 138 -5.03 -3.11 -14.89
N ARG A 139 -5.09 -2.44 -16.04
CA ARG A 139 -4.43 -2.91 -17.29
C ARG A 139 -2.90 -2.91 -17.21
N TYR A 140 -2.33 -2.10 -16.32
CA TYR A 140 -0.89 -2.09 -16.05
C TYR A 140 -0.46 -3.18 -15.05
N PHE A 141 -1.43 -3.81 -14.38
CA PHE A 141 -1.21 -4.90 -13.43
C PHE A 141 -2.10 -6.10 -13.81
N PRO A 142 -1.79 -6.78 -14.94
CA PRO A 142 -2.71 -7.76 -15.53
C PRO A 142 -3.02 -8.97 -14.65
N GLY A 143 -2.24 -9.22 -13.59
CA GLY A 143 -2.50 -10.26 -12.59
C GLY A 143 -3.50 -9.87 -11.49
N PHE A 144 -3.77 -8.57 -11.30
CA PHE A 144 -4.68 -8.06 -10.28
C PHE A 144 -6.13 -8.41 -10.61
N GLY A 145 -6.79 -9.15 -9.72
CA GLY A 145 -8.17 -9.61 -9.87
C GLY A 145 -8.39 -10.62 -11.01
N THR A 146 -7.31 -11.26 -11.47
CA THR A 146 -7.32 -12.24 -12.58
C THR A 146 -6.51 -13.50 -12.28
N THR A 147 -5.53 -13.42 -11.38
CA THR A 147 -4.66 -14.56 -11.07
C THR A 147 -5.38 -15.57 -10.18
N SER A 148 -5.30 -16.86 -10.55
CA SER A 148 -5.86 -17.96 -9.78
C SER A 148 -4.86 -19.13 -9.69
N PRO A 149 -3.93 -19.10 -8.73
CA PRO A 149 -2.98 -20.20 -8.54
C PRO A 149 -3.68 -21.41 -7.90
N GLN A 150 -3.06 -22.59 -8.00
CA GLN A 150 -3.53 -23.81 -7.34
C GLN A 150 -3.22 -23.76 -5.85
N ASN A 151 -4.10 -23.13 -5.08
CA ASN A 151 -3.96 -22.91 -3.63
C ASN A 151 -5.17 -23.40 -2.82
N GLY A 152 -6.02 -24.24 -3.43
CA GLY A 152 -7.25 -24.76 -2.81
C GLY A 152 -8.47 -23.86 -2.96
N LEU A 153 -8.34 -22.69 -3.58
CA LEU A 153 -9.44 -21.77 -3.90
C LEU A 153 -9.81 -21.85 -5.39
N SER A 154 -11.08 -21.64 -5.70
CA SER A 154 -11.57 -21.46 -7.06
C SER A 154 -11.09 -20.13 -7.66
N GLU A 155 -11.22 -20.00 -8.98
CA GLU A 155 -10.90 -18.75 -9.69
C GLU A 155 -11.72 -17.56 -9.16
N LYS A 156 -13.03 -17.77 -8.92
CA LYS A 156 -13.90 -16.78 -8.27
C LYS A 156 -13.31 -16.33 -6.95
N GLU A 157 -12.88 -17.26 -6.11
CA GLU A 157 -12.41 -16.95 -4.75
C GLU A 157 -11.06 -16.24 -4.79
N ASN A 158 -10.11 -16.69 -5.61
CA ASN A 158 -8.81 -16.02 -5.77
C ASN A 158 -8.98 -14.58 -6.27
N THR A 159 -9.67 -14.40 -7.39
CA THR A 159 -9.81 -13.09 -8.06
C THR A 159 -10.57 -12.08 -7.21
N ARG A 160 -11.64 -12.48 -6.53
CA ARG A 160 -12.43 -11.58 -5.68
C ARG A 160 -11.79 -11.31 -4.33
N ARG A 161 -11.07 -12.27 -3.72
CA ARG A 161 -10.31 -12.02 -2.48
C ARG A 161 -9.14 -11.07 -2.72
N ASP A 162 -8.50 -11.13 -3.88
CA ASP A 162 -7.46 -10.20 -4.31
C ASP A 162 -7.99 -8.75 -4.35
N VAL A 163 -9.10 -8.53 -5.07
CA VAL A 163 -9.78 -7.22 -5.12
C VAL A 163 -10.31 -6.79 -3.75
N ALA A 164 -10.93 -7.70 -2.99
CA ALA A 164 -11.42 -7.42 -1.64
C ALA A 164 -10.29 -6.95 -0.71
N THR A 165 -9.10 -7.55 -0.82
CA THR A 165 -7.93 -7.17 -0.02
C THR A 165 -7.51 -5.74 -0.35
N PHE A 166 -7.30 -5.42 -1.63
CA PHE A 166 -6.94 -4.07 -2.06
C PHE A 166 -7.95 -3.02 -1.54
N LEU A 167 -9.25 -3.27 -1.73
CA LEU A 167 -10.31 -2.35 -1.32
C LEU A 167 -10.42 -2.24 0.21
N ALA A 168 -10.18 -3.32 0.96
CA ALA A 168 -10.18 -3.29 2.42
C ALA A 168 -9.08 -2.39 2.98
N HIS A 169 -7.88 -2.44 2.39
CA HIS A 169 -6.84 -1.48 2.73
C HIS A 169 -7.23 -0.06 2.33
N ALA A 170 -7.80 0.12 1.14
CA ALA A 170 -8.24 1.44 0.69
C ALA A 170 -9.29 2.08 1.61
N ILE A 171 -10.22 1.30 2.17
CA ILE A 171 -11.18 1.78 3.17
C ILE A 171 -10.46 2.33 4.40
N GLN A 172 -9.47 1.61 4.93
CA GLN A 172 -8.75 2.08 6.10
C GLN A 172 -7.97 3.38 5.79
N GLU A 173 -7.37 3.48 4.60
CA GLU A 173 -6.56 4.65 4.23
C GLU A 173 -7.39 5.88 3.86
N THR A 174 -8.53 5.69 3.19
CA THR A 174 -9.25 6.79 2.53
C THR A 174 -10.74 6.84 2.86
N GLY A 175 -11.23 5.98 3.75
CA GLY A 175 -12.64 5.92 4.10
C GLY A 175 -13.16 7.17 4.84
N LEU A 176 -14.45 7.44 4.68
CA LEU A 176 -15.22 8.41 5.47
C LEU A 176 -15.20 8.06 6.96
N ASN A 177 -15.31 6.76 7.26
CA ASN A 177 -15.25 6.20 8.61
C ASN A 177 -16.28 6.81 9.59
N ASP A 178 -17.52 7.02 9.14
CA ASP A 178 -18.58 7.60 9.98
C ASP A 178 -19.08 6.64 11.07
N ILE A 179 -18.56 6.82 12.29
CA ILE A 179 -18.94 6.04 13.47
C ILE A 179 -20.40 6.32 13.88
N SER A 180 -20.98 7.46 13.46
CA SER A 180 -22.36 7.83 13.81
C SER A 180 -23.39 6.83 13.30
N LEU A 181 -23.06 6.07 12.24
CA LEU A 181 -23.92 5.02 11.66
C LEU A 181 -24.32 3.93 12.65
N TYR A 182 -23.51 3.69 13.70
CA TYR A 182 -23.76 2.73 14.76
C TYR A 182 -24.63 3.29 15.89
N SER A 183 -24.98 4.58 15.81
CA SER A 183 -25.92 5.25 16.70
C SER A 183 -27.23 5.47 15.94
N GLY A 184 -28.37 5.07 16.50
CA GLY A 184 -29.68 5.36 15.89
C GLY A 184 -30.50 4.15 15.42
N GLY A 185 -30.36 3.00 16.08
CA GLY A 185 -31.29 1.87 15.94
C GLY A 185 -31.09 0.99 14.70
N ARG A 186 -30.04 1.23 13.90
CA ARG A 186 -29.59 0.28 12.87
C ARG A 186 -29.04 -0.98 13.53
N SER A 187 -29.26 -2.13 12.90
CA SER A 187 -28.49 -3.33 13.23
C SER A 187 -27.02 -3.14 12.84
N GLU A 188 -26.12 -3.90 13.46
CA GLU A 188 -24.68 -3.87 13.13
C GLU A 188 -24.44 -4.11 11.63
N ALA A 189 -25.11 -5.09 11.03
CA ALA A 189 -25.00 -5.39 9.60
C ALA A 189 -25.42 -4.21 8.71
N GLN A 190 -26.47 -3.47 9.08
CA GLN A 190 -26.89 -2.27 8.36
C GLN A 190 -25.88 -1.13 8.52
N ALA A 191 -25.32 -0.97 9.72
CA ALA A 191 -24.29 0.04 9.99
C ALA A 191 -22.99 -0.27 9.25
N ASP A 192 -22.51 -1.52 9.28
CA ASP A 192 -21.36 -2.01 8.52
C ASP A 192 -21.55 -1.75 7.01
N ASN A 193 -22.70 -2.11 6.45
CA ASN A 193 -23.01 -1.90 5.04
C ASN A 193 -22.88 -0.42 4.62
N CYS A 194 -23.30 0.52 5.47
CA CYS A 194 -23.13 1.94 5.18
C CYS A 194 -21.72 2.44 5.45
N PHE A 195 -21.08 1.96 6.51
CA PHE A 195 -19.74 2.36 6.92
C PHE A 195 -18.70 2.02 5.85
N TYR A 196 -18.72 0.79 5.33
CA TYR A 196 -17.76 0.35 4.33
C TYR A 196 -18.03 0.89 2.92
N ARG A 197 -19.25 1.32 2.63
CA ARG A 197 -19.56 2.13 1.42
C ARG A 197 -18.98 3.54 1.47
N GLY A 198 -18.44 3.96 2.61
CA GLY A 198 -17.66 5.18 2.76
C GLY A 198 -16.23 5.11 2.23
N GLY A 199 -15.81 4.04 1.55
CA GLY A 199 -14.46 3.92 0.97
C GLY A 199 -14.14 4.96 -0.12
N LEU A 200 -12.85 5.19 -0.38
CA LEU A 200 -12.36 6.15 -1.40
C LEU A 200 -12.90 7.57 -1.22
N PHE A 201 -13.18 7.97 0.02
CA PHE A 201 -13.72 9.29 0.34
C PHE A 201 -12.63 10.36 0.27
N ASN A 202 -11.51 10.15 0.95
CA ASN A 202 -10.44 11.13 1.11
C ASN A 202 -9.37 11.03 0.00
N TRP A 203 -8.91 12.18 -0.47
CA TRP A 203 -7.78 12.26 -1.41
C TRP A 203 -6.43 12.33 -0.72
N PHE A 204 -6.40 12.99 0.43
CA PHE A 204 -5.18 13.30 1.17
C PHE A 204 -5.29 12.81 2.60
N GLU A 205 -4.14 12.54 3.19
CA GLU A 205 -4.03 12.06 4.55
C GLU A 205 -4.64 13.07 5.54
N GLY A 206 -5.45 12.56 6.47
CA GLY A 206 -6.18 13.39 7.44
C GLY A 206 -7.39 14.14 6.86
N GLY A 207 -7.84 13.80 5.64
CA GLY A 207 -9.03 14.42 5.01
C GLY A 207 -10.34 14.26 5.80
N PRO A 208 -11.43 14.95 5.38
CA PRO A 208 -11.51 15.82 4.20
C PRO A 208 -10.87 17.21 4.40
N VAL A 209 -10.47 17.55 5.64
CA VAL A 209 -9.70 18.74 5.98
C VAL A 209 -8.38 18.31 6.61
N SER A 210 -7.32 18.33 5.81
CA SER A 210 -6.01 17.87 6.27
C SER A 210 -5.27 18.97 7.02
N ALA A 211 -4.70 18.62 8.19
CA ALA A 211 -3.82 19.50 8.95
C ALA A 211 -2.44 19.71 8.28
N PHE A 212 -2.14 18.98 7.20
CA PHE A 212 -0.93 19.18 6.40
C PHE A 212 -1.08 20.30 5.38
N LEU A 213 -2.32 20.66 5.03
CA LEU A 213 -2.61 21.58 3.94
C LEU A 213 -2.90 22.99 4.45
N ASN A 214 -2.76 23.96 3.55
CA ASN A 214 -3.16 25.34 3.80
C ASN A 214 -4.65 25.40 4.14
N PRO A 215 -5.10 26.10 5.20
CA PRO A 215 -6.53 26.25 5.51
C PRO A 215 -7.39 26.82 4.37
N SER A 216 -6.78 27.56 3.44
CA SER A 216 -7.45 28.09 2.24
C SER A 216 -7.56 27.05 1.09
N SER A 217 -6.87 25.92 1.21
CA SER A 217 -6.88 24.78 0.29
C SER A 217 -6.88 23.49 1.12
N PRO A 218 -7.96 23.21 1.86
CA PRO A 218 -7.97 22.22 2.95
C PRO A 218 -7.96 20.76 2.48
N GLY A 219 -8.03 20.50 1.16
CA GLY A 219 -8.18 19.17 0.60
C GLY A 219 -9.52 18.92 -0.09
N TYR A 220 -10.23 19.99 -0.44
CA TYR A 220 -11.54 19.93 -1.11
C TYR A 220 -11.44 19.92 -2.63
N GLN A 221 -10.23 20.02 -3.18
CA GLN A 221 -9.93 19.72 -4.58
C GLN A 221 -8.63 18.92 -4.72
N PRO A 222 -8.46 18.09 -5.78
CA PRO A 222 -7.22 17.33 -5.98
C PRO A 222 -5.97 18.20 -6.15
N LYS A 223 -6.13 19.47 -6.53
CA LYS A 223 -5.03 20.45 -6.61
C LYS A 223 -4.58 20.98 -5.25
N ASP A 224 -5.38 20.84 -4.20
CA ASP A 224 -5.10 21.44 -2.89
C ASP A 224 -3.81 20.84 -2.25
N GLY A 225 -3.39 19.66 -2.72
CA GLY A 225 -2.17 19.00 -2.28
C GLY A 225 -0.88 19.49 -2.92
N ASP A 226 -0.89 20.59 -3.68
CA ASP A 226 0.33 21.15 -4.31
C ASP A 226 1.32 21.69 -3.27
N GLN A 227 0.82 22.08 -2.08
CA GLN A 227 1.62 22.65 -1.00
C GLN A 227 1.23 22.06 0.35
N CYS A 228 2.18 22.04 1.28
CA CYS A 228 1.96 21.53 2.62
C CYS A 228 2.84 22.21 3.66
N TYR A 229 2.41 22.15 4.92
CA TYR A 229 3.25 22.42 6.07
C TYR A 229 4.33 21.34 6.25
N VAL A 230 5.32 21.63 7.11
CA VAL A 230 6.46 20.74 7.37
C VAL A 230 6.05 19.31 7.77
N ASN A 231 4.95 19.16 8.50
CA ASN A 231 4.41 17.87 8.92
C ASN A 231 3.82 17.05 7.76
N GLY A 232 3.48 17.65 6.62
CA GLY A 232 3.11 16.95 5.39
C GLY A 232 4.27 16.69 4.43
N ARG A 233 5.50 17.12 4.76
CA ARG A 233 6.62 17.03 3.83
C ARG A 233 7.00 15.58 3.53
N TYR A 234 7.03 14.74 4.56
CA TYR A 234 7.38 13.30 4.50
C TYR A 234 8.64 13.04 3.66
N CYS A 235 9.69 13.79 3.99
CA CYS A 235 10.97 13.68 3.33
C CYS A 235 11.93 12.83 4.17
N SER A 236 12.39 11.71 3.61
CA SER A 236 13.52 10.94 4.13
C SER A 236 14.76 11.25 3.30
N PRO A 237 15.93 11.53 3.92
CA PRO A 237 17.17 11.72 3.17
C PRO A 237 17.43 10.55 2.22
N SER A 238 17.54 10.84 0.92
CA SER A 238 17.81 9.84 -0.10
C SER A 238 18.51 10.48 -1.28
N GLU A 239 19.63 9.89 -1.68
CA GLU A 239 20.40 10.31 -2.85
C GLU A 239 19.77 9.82 -4.16
N PHE A 240 18.98 8.74 -4.08
CA PHE A 240 18.25 8.19 -5.22
C PHE A 240 16.95 8.95 -5.48
N TYR A 241 16.31 9.38 -4.41
CA TYR A 241 15.00 10.03 -4.45
C TYR A 241 15.05 11.33 -3.64
N PRO A 242 15.88 12.32 -4.04
CA PRO A 242 16.05 13.54 -3.28
C PRO A 242 14.73 14.28 -3.15
N CYS A 243 14.51 14.88 -1.99
CA CYS A 243 13.36 15.73 -1.76
C CYS A 243 13.57 17.08 -2.43
N GLY A 244 12.51 17.63 -3.03
CA GLY A 244 12.54 19.04 -3.44
C GLY A 244 12.71 19.97 -2.24
N ASN A 245 13.42 21.08 -2.48
CA ASN A 245 13.71 22.11 -1.48
C ASN A 245 12.93 23.42 -1.74
N GLY A 246 12.03 23.43 -2.73
CA GLY A 246 11.17 24.58 -3.03
C GLY A 246 10.24 24.90 -1.85
N THR A 247 10.18 26.18 -1.51
CA THR A 247 9.28 26.71 -0.49
C THR A 247 8.61 27.99 -0.97
N SER A 248 7.38 28.22 -0.50
CA SER A 248 6.62 29.43 -0.75
C SER A 248 5.98 29.87 0.56
N GLY A 249 6.54 30.92 1.18
CA GLY A 249 6.19 31.29 2.56
C GLY A 249 6.46 30.15 3.54
N ASP A 250 5.45 29.79 4.33
CA ASP A 250 5.54 28.71 5.33
C ASP A 250 5.28 27.30 4.76
N TYR A 251 5.12 27.19 3.43
CA TYR A 251 4.76 25.95 2.75
C TYR A 251 5.92 25.37 1.94
N TYR A 252 5.97 24.04 1.89
CA TYR A 252 6.80 23.28 0.97
C TYR A 252 6.04 23.01 -0.33
N GLU A 253 6.76 22.96 -1.45
CA GLU A 253 6.20 22.65 -2.77
C GLU A 253 6.34 21.14 -3.11
N SER A 254 7.27 20.44 -2.47
CA SER A 254 7.44 18.99 -2.60
C SER A 254 6.98 18.28 -1.34
N CYS A 255 5.73 17.83 -1.39
CA CYS A 255 4.98 17.25 -0.28
C CYS A 255 4.67 15.78 -0.53
N TYR A 256 5.22 14.86 0.26
CA TYR A 256 5.07 13.42 0.05
C TYR A 256 4.14 12.74 1.07
N PHE A 257 3.20 13.48 1.67
CA PHE A 257 2.11 12.89 2.45
C PHE A 257 1.22 11.96 1.60
N GLY A 258 0.36 11.20 2.28
CA GLY A 258 -0.49 10.19 1.64
C GLY A 258 -1.33 10.70 0.47
N ARG A 259 -1.23 10.02 -0.67
CA ARG A 259 -2.09 10.21 -1.86
C ARG A 259 -2.55 8.88 -2.48
N GLY A 260 -3.70 8.91 -3.13
CA GLY A 260 -4.32 7.74 -3.77
C GLY A 260 -5.03 6.83 -2.78
N ALA A 261 -5.62 5.76 -3.29
CA ALA A 261 -6.45 4.82 -2.53
C ALA A 261 -5.70 4.13 -1.38
N ILE A 262 -4.38 3.90 -1.54
CA ILE A 262 -3.52 3.31 -0.49
C ILE A 262 -2.62 4.36 0.20
N GLN A 263 -2.80 5.65 -0.11
CA GLN A 263 -2.06 6.74 0.54
C GLN A 263 -0.53 6.59 0.48
N ILE A 264 0.02 6.38 -0.73
CA ILE A 264 1.48 6.28 -0.90
C ILE A 264 2.17 7.52 -0.33
N SER A 265 3.21 7.28 0.46
CA SER A 265 3.82 8.28 1.33
C SER A 265 5.34 8.17 1.26
N TYR A 266 6.02 9.28 1.55
CA TYR A 266 7.47 9.47 1.46
C TYR A 266 8.06 9.52 0.05
N ASN A 267 9.03 10.41 -0.13
CA ASN A 267 9.78 10.63 -1.37
C ASN A 267 10.28 9.34 -2.05
N TYR A 268 10.75 8.36 -1.30
CA TYR A 268 11.25 7.11 -1.87
C TYR A 268 10.15 6.26 -2.53
N ASN A 269 8.89 6.32 -2.06
CA ASN A 269 7.79 5.62 -2.73
C ASN A 269 7.37 6.36 -4.00
N TYR A 270 7.30 7.70 -3.95
CA TYR A 270 7.03 8.51 -5.15
C TYR A 270 8.09 8.31 -6.23
N GLY A 271 9.37 8.28 -5.83
CA GLY A 271 10.49 8.03 -6.74
C GLY A 271 10.50 6.61 -7.32
N GLN A 272 10.28 5.57 -6.51
CA GLN A 272 10.17 4.19 -7.02
C GLN A 272 8.97 4.01 -7.94
N PHE A 273 7.83 4.62 -7.63
CA PHE A 273 6.67 4.61 -8.51
C PHE A 273 6.95 5.33 -9.83
N GLN A 274 7.63 6.48 -9.79
CA GLN A 274 8.10 7.19 -10.98
C GLN A 274 9.02 6.31 -11.85
N ASP A 275 9.97 5.61 -11.24
CA ASP A 275 10.85 4.71 -11.98
C ASP A 275 10.07 3.56 -12.64
N TRP A 276 9.12 2.96 -11.90
CA TRP A 276 8.24 1.95 -12.45
C TRP A 276 7.43 2.50 -13.63
N LEU A 277 6.85 3.71 -13.52
CA LEU A 277 6.14 4.36 -14.63
C LEU A 277 7.04 4.51 -15.87
N ALA A 278 8.32 4.86 -15.69
CA ALA A 278 9.26 4.97 -16.80
C ALA A 278 9.46 3.62 -17.52
N THR A 279 9.48 2.49 -16.79
CA THR A 279 9.49 1.14 -17.41
C THR A 279 8.22 0.84 -18.22
N GLN A 280 7.13 1.55 -17.92
CA GLN A 280 5.87 1.47 -18.64
C GLN A 280 5.73 2.57 -19.72
N ASN A 281 6.82 3.23 -20.10
CA ASN A 281 6.84 4.33 -21.08
C ASN A 281 5.96 5.53 -20.66
N ILE A 282 5.86 5.79 -19.35
CA ILE A 282 5.18 6.94 -18.77
C ILE A 282 6.22 7.77 -18.02
N HIS A 283 6.48 8.98 -18.50
CA HIS A 283 7.49 9.85 -17.92
C HIS A 283 6.82 11.01 -17.19
N VAL A 284 7.00 11.05 -15.87
CA VAL A 284 6.50 12.08 -14.96
C VAL A 284 7.58 12.43 -13.95
N ASP A 285 7.52 13.63 -13.37
CA ASP A 285 8.42 14.04 -12.28
C ASP A 285 7.62 14.17 -10.98
N LEU A 286 7.50 13.06 -10.26
CA LEU A 286 6.79 12.94 -8.99
C LEU A 286 7.63 13.38 -7.80
N LEU A 287 8.95 13.46 -7.94
CA LEU A 287 9.81 14.00 -6.89
C LEU A 287 9.66 15.51 -6.81
N THR A 288 9.64 16.20 -7.94
CA THR A 288 9.37 17.65 -7.96
C THR A 288 7.88 17.95 -7.81
N ASN A 289 7.01 17.18 -8.47
CA ASN A 289 5.56 17.44 -8.54
C ASN A 289 4.73 16.25 -7.98
N PRO A 290 4.81 15.95 -6.68
CA PRO A 290 4.14 14.77 -6.10
C PRO A 290 2.61 14.82 -6.25
N ASN A 291 2.02 16.01 -6.34
CA ASN A 291 0.57 16.14 -6.49
C ASN A 291 0.02 15.66 -7.85
N LEU A 292 0.89 15.39 -8.83
CA LEU A 292 0.49 14.68 -10.06
C LEU A 292 -0.19 13.34 -9.78
N VAL A 293 0.13 12.69 -8.66
CA VAL A 293 -0.57 11.46 -8.23
C VAL A 293 -2.08 11.69 -8.15
N MET A 294 -2.55 12.85 -7.69
CA MET A 294 -3.99 13.13 -7.57
C MET A 294 -4.57 13.91 -8.74
N THR A 295 -3.76 14.61 -9.54
CA THR A 295 -4.28 15.49 -10.61
C THR A 295 -4.20 14.87 -12.01
N SER A 296 -3.35 13.85 -12.22
CA SER A 296 -3.20 13.22 -13.53
C SER A 296 -4.35 12.26 -13.86
N THR A 297 -4.96 12.46 -15.04
CA THR A 297 -5.94 11.54 -15.64
C THR A 297 -5.42 10.86 -16.92
N ASN A 298 -4.22 11.21 -17.39
CA ASN A 298 -3.56 10.60 -18.54
C ASN A 298 -2.09 10.27 -18.23
N PRO A 299 -1.81 9.13 -17.57
CA PRO A 299 -2.78 8.15 -17.07
C PRO A 299 -3.32 8.50 -15.66
N PRO A 300 -4.35 7.79 -15.15
CA PRO A 300 -4.94 8.01 -13.82
C PRO A 300 -4.00 7.55 -12.67
N LEU A 301 -3.09 8.43 -12.26
CA LEU A 301 -1.99 8.07 -11.36
C LEU A 301 -2.41 7.68 -9.95
N ALA A 302 -3.53 8.19 -9.43
CA ALA A 302 -3.97 7.91 -8.05
C ALA A 302 -4.20 6.40 -7.81
N LEU A 303 -4.85 5.74 -8.78
CA LEU A 303 -5.14 4.32 -8.72
C LEU A 303 -3.96 3.48 -9.19
N MET A 304 -3.16 3.97 -10.15
CA MET A 304 -1.93 3.30 -10.55
C MET A 304 -0.89 3.25 -9.43
N ALA A 305 -0.70 4.33 -8.68
CA ALA A 305 0.20 4.38 -7.52
C ALA A 305 -0.24 3.39 -6.44
N SER A 306 -1.56 3.29 -6.22
CA SER A 306 -2.13 2.40 -5.22
C SER A 306 -1.97 0.93 -5.62
N LEU A 307 -2.24 0.58 -6.88
CA LEU A 307 -2.01 -0.77 -7.38
C LEU A 307 -0.52 -1.11 -7.46
N TRP A 308 0.34 -0.15 -7.83
CA TRP A 308 1.78 -0.33 -7.78
C TRP A 308 2.24 -0.76 -6.39
N PHE A 309 1.83 -0.04 -5.34
CA PHE A 309 2.19 -0.40 -3.97
C PHE A 309 1.65 -1.79 -3.59
N TYR A 310 0.40 -2.09 -3.94
CA TYR A 310 -0.23 -3.38 -3.64
C TYR A 310 0.46 -4.58 -4.33
N MET A 311 0.92 -4.37 -5.57
CA MET A 311 1.45 -5.40 -6.45
C MET A 311 2.98 -5.52 -6.41
N THR A 312 3.70 -4.62 -5.74
CA THR A 312 5.18 -4.56 -5.80
C THR A 312 5.81 -4.94 -4.46
N PRO A 313 6.69 -5.96 -4.42
CA PRO A 313 7.47 -6.28 -3.24
C PRO A 313 8.52 -5.19 -2.97
N GLN A 314 8.77 -4.91 -1.69
CA GLN A 314 9.81 -4.01 -1.23
C GLN A 314 10.62 -4.75 -0.16
N PRO A 315 11.72 -5.45 -0.53
CA PRO A 315 12.45 -6.33 0.37
C PRO A 315 12.74 -5.70 1.74
N PRO A 316 12.47 -6.41 2.85
CA PRO A 316 12.04 -7.83 2.93
C PRO A 316 10.54 -8.07 2.70
N LYS A 317 9.73 -7.02 2.53
CA LYS A 317 8.28 -7.13 2.39
C LYS A 317 7.90 -7.77 1.03
N PRO A 318 7.08 -8.84 1.01
CA PRO A 318 6.47 -9.35 -0.21
C PRO A 318 5.39 -8.39 -0.73
N ALA A 319 4.90 -8.60 -1.95
CA ALA A 319 3.69 -7.90 -2.41
C ALA A 319 2.47 -8.39 -1.63
N MET A 320 1.52 -7.50 -1.37
CA MET A 320 0.26 -7.86 -0.70
C MET A 320 -0.57 -8.83 -1.57
N HIS A 321 -0.50 -8.66 -2.90
CA HIS A 321 -1.04 -9.58 -3.89
C HIS A 321 -0.50 -11.01 -3.73
N ASP A 322 0.81 -11.17 -3.49
CA ASP A 322 1.41 -12.50 -3.31
C ASP A 322 0.98 -13.18 -2.02
N ILE A 323 0.74 -12.40 -0.97
CA ILE A 323 0.25 -12.91 0.31
C ILE A 323 -1.16 -13.49 0.14
N ILE A 324 -2.10 -12.69 -0.40
CA ILE A 324 -3.51 -13.13 -0.49
C ILE A 324 -3.69 -14.30 -1.45
N LEU A 325 -2.83 -14.42 -2.46
CA LEU A 325 -2.82 -15.55 -3.39
C LEU A 325 -2.01 -16.76 -2.89
N GLY A 326 -1.26 -16.62 -1.79
CA GLY A 326 -0.44 -17.68 -1.21
C GLY A 326 0.82 -18.01 -2.02
N ARG A 327 1.36 -17.03 -2.76
CA ARG A 327 2.61 -17.15 -3.54
C ARG A 327 3.85 -16.70 -2.77
N TRP A 328 3.66 -16.01 -1.64
CA TRP A 328 4.75 -15.53 -0.80
C TRP A 328 5.43 -16.66 -0.02
N VAL A 329 6.70 -16.47 0.30
CA VAL A 329 7.48 -17.38 1.16
C VAL A 329 7.47 -16.86 2.59
N ALA A 330 6.73 -17.52 3.47
CA ALA A 330 6.57 -17.08 4.85
C ALA A 330 7.74 -17.49 5.77
N GLY A 331 8.46 -18.55 5.40
CA GLY A 331 9.51 -19.16 6.19
C GLY A 331 8.96 -20.17 7.20
N SER A 332 9.80 -21.16 7.56
CA SER A 332 9.37 -22.34 8.31
C SER A 332 8.72 -22.04 9.67
N VAL A 333 9.14 -20.95 10.34
CA VAL A 333 8.57 -20.58 11.66
C VAL A 333 7.14 -20.05 11.51
N ASN A 334 6.90 -19.20 10.51
CA ASN A 334 5.56 -18.67 10.23
C ASN A 334 4.65 -19.77 9.65
N GLU A 335 5.18 -20.61 8.76
CA GLU A 335 4.47 -21.77 8.21
C GLU A 335 4.00 -22.71 9.32
N ALA A 336 4.86 -23.05 10.28
CA ALA A 336 4.51 -23.89 11.43
C ALA A 336 3.42 -23.28 12.32
N ALA A 337 3.30 -21.95 12.33
CA ALA A 337 2.26 -21.22 13.06
C ALA A 337 0.98 -20.99 12.22
N GLY A 338 0.90 -21.51 11.00
CA GLY A 338 -0.25 -21.36 10.11
C GLY A 338 -0.26 -20.06 9.29
N TYR A 339 0.81 -19.25 9.36
CA TYR A 339 0.96 -18.02 8.57
C TYR A 339 1.55 -18.32 7.20
N SER A 340 0.84 -19.10 6.39
CA SER A 340 1.23 -19.44 5.00
C SER A 340 -0.01 -19.64 4.12
N GLY A 341 0.19 -19.72 2.81
CA GLY A 341 -0.91 -19.84 1.85
C GLY A 341 -1.73 -18.55 1.71
N PRO A 342 -2.94 -18.64 1.14
CA PRO A 342 -3.74 -17.47 0.73
C PRO A 342 -4.48 -16.83 1.92
N ILE A 343 -3.77 -16.04 2.73
CA ILE A 343 -4.26 -15.42 3.99
C ILE A 343 -4.24 -13.88 3.93
N PHE A 344 -4.92 -13.21 4.85
CA PHE A 344 -5.06 -11.74 4.85
C PHE A 344 -4.08 -11.05 5.80
N GLY A 345 -3.95 -11.49 7.05
CA GLY A 345 -3.28 -10.74 8.12
C GLY A 345 -1.91 -10.13 7.78
N PRO A 346 -0.97 -10.86 7.16
CA PRO A 346 0.34 -10.30 6.81
C PRO A 346 0.30 -9.09 5.86
N THR A 347 -0.78 -8.85 5.12
CA THR A 347 -0.89 -7.64 4.27
C THR A 347 -0.96 -6.36 5.11
N SER A 348 -1.54 -6.42 6.32
CA SER A 348 -1.57 -5.29 7.28
C SER A 348 -0.18 -4.96 7.83
N LEU A 349 0.68 -5.97 7.93
CA LEU A 349 2.09 -5.80 8.30
C LEU A 349 2.89 -5.10 7.18
N VAL A 350 2.62 -5.44 5.91
CA VAL A 350 3.28 -4.80 4.75
C VAL A 350 2.99 -3.29 4.70
N ILE A 351 1.71 -2.91 4.79
CA ILE A 351 1.27 -1.53 4.57
C ILE A 351 1.68 -0.58 5.70
N ASN A 352 1.46 -0.94 6.97
CA ASN A 352 1.70 -0.01 8.08
C ASN A 352 2.13 -0.66 9.41
N ASN A 353 2.63 -1.90 9.38
CA ASN A 353 3.06 -2.63 10.60
C ASN A 353 1.97 -2.76 11.68
N GLU A 354 0.69 -2.75 11.26
CA GLU A 354 -0.48 -2.80 12.14
C GLU A 354 -0.87 -4.25 12.39
N CYS A 355 -0.58 -4.77 13.59
CA CYS A 355 -0.87 -6.17 13.99
C CYS A 355 -1.61 -6.25 15.34
N MET A 356 -2.66 -5.45 15.51
CA MET A 356 -3.40 -5.33 16.78
C MET A 356 -4.61 -6.28 16.90
N GLY A 357 -5.05 -6.85 15.79
CA GLY A 357 -6.21 -7.72 15.66
C GLY A 357 -7.50 -6.99 15.34
N GLU A 358 -8.56 -7.77 15.21
CA GLU A 358 -9.94 -7.28 15.17
C GLU A 358 -10.44 -7.03 16.59
N ASP A 359 -11.15 -5.92 16.77
CA ASP A 359 -11.78 -5.56 18.03
C ASP A 359 -13.06 -6.37 18.26
N PRO A 360 -13.44 -6.64 19.52
CA PRO A 360 -14.62 -7.45 19.83
C PRO A 360 -15.96 -6.78 19.49
N THR A 361 -15.98 -5.48 19.22
CA THR A 361 -17.21 -4.70 18.98
C THR A 361 -17.06 -3.82 17.74
N ALA A 362 -18.10 -3.74 16.91
CA ALA A 362 -18.13 -2.85 15.76
C ALA A 362 -18.40 -1.37 16.16
N PRO A 363 -17.91 -0.39 15.39
CA PRO A 363 -16.96 -0.55 14.28
C PRO A 363 -15.52 -0.83 14.76
N GLY A 364 -15.26 -0.71 16.06
CA GLY A 364 -13.93 -0.83 16.65
C GLY A 364 -13.01 0.34 16.25
N GLY A 365 -11.72 0.18 16.52
CA GLY A 365 -10.66 1.11 16.18
C GLY A 365 -10.30 1.11 14.68
N GLY A 366 -9.45 2.05 14.30
CA GLY A 366 -8.82 2.05 12.98
C GLY A 366 -7.73 0.98 12.83
N GLY A 367 -6.90 1.12 11.80
CA GLY A 367 -5.77 0.24 11.53
C GLY A 367 -6.21 -1.17 11.13
N GLU A 368 -5.57 -2.19 11.70
CA GLU A 368 -5.82 -3.59 11.33
C GLU A 368 -7.27 -4.04 11.55
N ASN A 369 -7.92 -3.62 12.65
CA ASN A 369 -9.33 -3.95 12.91
C ASN A 369 -10.22 -3.57 11.71
N ARG A 370 -10.09 -2.32 11.23
CA ARG A 370 -10.90 -1.84 10.12
C ARG A 370 -10.59 -2.56 8.81
N ARG A 371 -9.33 -2.90 8.56
CA ARG A 371 -8.90 -3.69 7.39
C ARG A 371 -9.54 -5.08 7.41
N ILE A 372 -9.52 -5.77 8.56
CA ILE A 372 -10.11 -7.11 8.72
C ILE A 372 -11.61 -7.05 8.47
N ARG A 373 -12.32 -6.13 9.13
CA ARG A 373 -13.77 -6.03 8.99
C ARG A 373 -14.19 -5.61 7.57
N ALA A 374 -13.45 -4.70 6.95
CA ALA A 374 -13.66 -4.34 5.54
C ALA A 374 -13.42 -5.53 4.61
N PHE A 375 -12.37 -6.34 4.83
CA PHE A 375 -12.10 -7.54 4.05
C PHE A 375 -13.22 -8.58 4.20
N LYS A 376 -13.75 -8.78 5.41
CA LYS A 376 -14.93 -9.62 5.66
C LYS A 376 -16.15 -9.11 4.88
N TRP A 377 -16.41 -7.80 4.94
CA TRP A 377 -17.54 -7.18 4.25
C TRP A 377 -17.44 -7.32 2.71
N PHE A 378 -16.27 -7.02 2.12
CA PHE A 378 -16.07 -7.21 0.68
C PHE A 378 -16.15 -8.69 0.28
N SER A 379 -15.61 -9.60 1.09
CA SER A 379 -15.69 -11.04 0.81
C SER A 379 -17.14 -11.53 0.82
N GLN A 380 -17.96 -11.04 1.75
CA GLN A 380 -19.40 -11.28 1.76
C GLN A 380 -20.10 -10.70 0.53
N TYR A 381 -19.77 -9.47 0.14
CA TYR A 381 -20.33 -8.83 -1.06
C TYR A 381 -20.05 -9.66 -2.33
N TYR A 382 -18.83 -10.19 -2.45
CA TYR A 382 -18.42 -11.02 -3.59
C TYR A 382 -18.81 -12.50 -3.48
N ASP A 383 -19.41 -12.90 -2.35
CA ASP A 383 -19.79 -14.28 -2.06
C ASP A 383 -18.58 -15.24 -2.18
N VAL A 384 -17.53 -14.94 -1.41
CA VAL A 384 -16.27 -15.70 -1.31
C VAL A 384 -15.84 -15.85 0.16
N PRO A 385 -15.08 -16.90 0.53
CA PRO A 385 -14.68 -17.12 1.90
C PRO A 385 -13.58 -16.15 2.33
N VAL A 386 -13.61 -15.76 3.60
CA VAL A 386 -12.56 -14.92 4.21
C VAL A 386 -11.28 -15.72 4.48
N GLY A 387 -11.40 -17.03 4.73
CA GLY A 387 -10.32 -17.91 5.15
C GLY A 387 -10.35 -18.16 6.66
N ASN A 388 -9.21 -18.55 7.24
CA ASN A 388 -9.13 -18.84 8.66
C ASN A 388 -9.07 -17.54 9.49
N GLU A 389 -10.02 -17.39 10.42
CA GLU A 389 -10.14 -16.26 11.35
C GLU A 389 -8.83 -15.93 12.09
N THR A 390 -8.05 -16.93 12.49
CA THR A 390 -6.79 -16.68 13.23
C THR A 390 -5.71 -16.02 12.37
N THR A 391 -5.82 -16.15 11.05
CA THR A 391 -4.86 -15.62 10.06
C THR A 391 -5.37 -14.37 9.36
N LEU A 392 -6.53 -13.84 9.75
CA LEU A 392 -6.98 -12.52 9.32
C LEU A 392 -6.17 -11.40 9.98
N THR A 393 -5.46 -11.70 11.07
CA THR A 393 -4.55 -10.76 11.73
C THR A 393 -3.11 -11.24 11.72
N CYS A 394 -2.15 -10.32 11.61
CA CYS A 394 -0.73 -10.59 11.83
C CYS A 394 -0.32 -10.56 13.31
N LYS A 395 -1.25 -10.36 14.26
CA LYS A 395 -0.97 -10.31 15.71
C LYS A 395 -0.29 -11.57 16.24
N GLY A 396 -0.68 -12.74 15.74
CA GLY A 396 -0.12 -14.04 16.12
C GLY A 396 1.10 -14.47 15.30
N MET A 397 1.55 -13.66 14.34
CA MET A 397 2.64 -14.00 13.42
C MET A 397 3.98 -14.00 14.18
N PRO A 398 4.68 -15.14 14.30
CA PRO A 398 5.87 -15.23 15.15
C PRO A 398 7.06 -14.42 14.66
N GLN A 399 7.33 -14.43 13.35
CA GLN A 399 8.41 -13.68 12.73
C GLN A 399 7.83 -12.55 11.87
N ARG A 400 8.09 -11.30 12.25
CA ARG A 400 7.71 -10.12 11.47
C ARG A 400 8.61 -9.97 10.24
N LEU A 401 8.16 -9.19 9.25
CA LEU A 401 8.84 -9.02 7.97
C LEU A 401 10.27 -8.47 8.10
N ASP A 402 10.52 -7.59 9.08
CA ASP A 402 11.83 -7.02 9.39
C ASP A 402 12.81 -8.02 10.01
N GLN A 403 12.29 -9.13 10.55
CA GLN A 403 13.08 -10.24 11.10
C GLN A 403 13.43 -11.29 10.04
N ILE A 404 12.89 -11.14 8.81
CA ILE A 404 13.17 -12.05 7.72
C ILE A 404 14.55 -11.70 7.12
N PRO A 405 15.48 -12.68 6.97
CA PRO A 405 16.84 -12.43 6.49
C PRO A 405 16.93 -11.83 5.07
N GLN A 406 15.86 -11.91 4.29
CA GLN A 406 15.73 -11.43 2.91
C GLN A 406 15.62 -9.90 2.78
N ASN A 407 16.09 -9.15 3.77
CA ASN A 407 16.27 -7.70 3.67
C ASN A 407 17.55 -7.38 2.90
N VAL A 408 17.52 -7.62 1.59
CA VAL A 408 18.69 -7.55 0.72
C VAL A 408 18.50 -6.48 -0.36
N SER A 409 19.51 -5.64 -0.54
CA SER A 409 19.55 -4.61 -1.57
C SER A 409 20.89 -4.65 -2.32
N TYR A 410 20.92 -4.08 -3.53
CA TYR A 410 22.19 -3.90 -4.24
C TYR A 410 23.01 -2.78 -3.63
N GLN A 411 24.29 -3.06 -3.41
CA GLN A 411 25.26 -2.17 -2.79
C GLN A 411 26.60 -2.30 -3.52
N PRO A 412 27.56 -1.36 -3.34
CA PRO A 412 28.90 -1.54 -3.86
C PRO A 412 29.48 -2.85 -3.36
N ASP A 413 30.10 -3.62 -4.26
CA ASP A 413 30.81 -4.82 -3.86
C ASP A 413 32.14 -4.42 -3.22
N TRP A 414 32.13 -4.29 -1.90
CA TRP A 414 33.29 -3.92 -1.07
C TRP A 414 34.50 -4.83 -1.27
N SER A 415 34.31 -6.06 -1.78
CA SER A 415 35.41 -6.96 -2.09
C SER A 415 36.19 -6.56 -3.35
N THR A 416 35.62 -5.65 -4.16
CA THR A 416 36.18 -5.18 -5.43
C THR A 416 36.49 -3.69 -5.46
N THR A 417 35.95 -2.87 -4.55
CA THR A 417 36.10 -1.41 -4.61
C THR A 417 37.55 -0.91 -4.58
N TRP A 418 38.44 -1.66 -3.92
CA TRP A 418 39.86 -1.35 -3.76
C TRP A 418 40.74 -1.76 -4.97
N LYS A 419 40.16 -2.40 -6.00
CA LYS A 419 40.90 -2.91 -7.15
C LYS A 419 40.88 -1.93 -8.32
N ASP A 420 41.92 -2.00 -9.16
CA ASP A 420 42.03 -1.26 -10.44
C ASP A 420 41.22 -1.94 -11.57
N GLU A 421 39.93 -2.20 -11.31
CA GLU A 421 38.97 -2.77 -12.25
C GLU A 421 37.62 -2.04 -12.10
N PRO A 422 36.66 -2.17 -13.04
CA PRO A 422 35.37 -1.50 -12.89
C PRO A 422 34.65 -1.86 -11.59
N CYS A 423 34.06 -0.87 -10.92
CA CYS A 423 33.28 -1.09 -9.72
C CYS A 423 32.09 -2.00 -10.01
N GLN A 424 31.82 -2.90 -9.08
CA GLN A 424 30.69 -3.81 -9.15
C GLN A 424 29.71 -3.51 -8.03
N CYS A 425 28.47 -3.97 -8.21
CA CYS A 425 27.50 -4.04 -7.13
C CYS A 425 27.12 -5.49 -6.85
N ALA A 426 26.95 -5.81 -5.58
CA ALA A 426 26.53 -7.12 -5.10
C ALA A 426 25.38 -6.98 -4.10
N PRO A 427 24.55 -8.02 -3.94
CA PRO A 427 23.51 -8.03 -2.91
C PRO A 427 24.13 -8.01 -1.51
N ALA A 428 23.62 -7.15 -0.62
CA ALA A 428 24.04 -7.07 0.78
C ALA A 428 22.84 -6.97 1.73
N SER A 429 23.01 -7.46 2.95
CA SER A 429 21.94 -7.65 3.95
C SER A 429 21.60 -6.40 4.76
N TYR A 430 22.01 -5.22 4.32
CA TYR A 430 21.57 -3.94 4.88
C TYR A 430 20.71 -3.22 3.86
N GLY A 431 19.66 -2.56 4.35
CA GLY A 431 18.63 -1.93 3.53
C GLY A 431 19.21 -0.84 2.62
N GLY A 432 18.64 -0.73 1.43
CA GLY A 432 19.03 0.22 0.40
C GLY A 432 17.90 0.47 -0.58
N ASN A 433 18.05 1.50 -1.44
CA ASN A 433 16.99 1.96 -2.34
C ASN A 433 16.83 1.12 -3.62
N ILE A 434 17.82 0.26 -3.93
CA ILE A 434 17.78 -0.62 -5.11
C ILE A 434 17.54 -2.05 -4.63
N PRO A 435 16.35 -2.61 -4.87
CA PRO A 435 16.01 -3.93 -4.35
C PRO A 435 16.81 -5.03 -5.04
N TYR A 436 17.17 -6.06 -4.27
CA TYR A 436 17.58 -7.35 -4.80
C TYR A 436 16.48 -8.37 -4.48
N PHE A 437 15.94 -8.99 -5.52
CA PHE A 437 14.89 -9.99 -5.39
C PHE A 437 15.51 -11.39 -5.36
N GLN A 438 15.71 -11.95 -4.16
CA GLN A 438 16.29 -13.28 -4.02
C GLN A 438 15.51 -14.35 -4.80
N PRO A 439 16.17 -15.11 -5.71
CA PRO A 439 15.56 -16.24 -6.41
C PRO A 439 14.95 -17.26 -5.44
N GLY A 440 13.75 -17.72 -5.76
CA GLY A 440 13.00 -18.67 -4.93
C GLY A 440 12.29 -18.07 -3.71
N TYR A 441 12.52 -16.78 -3.40
CA TYR A 441 11.78 -16.06 -2.35
C TYR A 441 10.77 -15.05 -2.94
N TYR A 442 11.15 -14.35 -4.01
CA TYR A 442 10.26 -13.46 -4.76
C TYR A 442 9.82 -14.12 -6.08
N PRO A 443 8.64 -13.73 -6.61
CA PRO A 443 8.19 -14.16 -7.94
C PRO A 443 9.23 -13.86 -9.04
N GLN A 444 9.27 -14.71 -10.06
CA GLN A 444 10.29 -14.67 -11.11
C GLN A 444 10.32 -13.32 -11.85
N GLU A 445 9.15 -12.70 -12.05
CA GLU A 445 9.03 -11.39 -12.70
C GLU A 445 9.77 -10.25 -11.97
N PHE A 446 10.03 -10.41 -10.67
CA PHE A 446 10.86 -9.49 -9.91
C PHE A 446 12.33 -9.92 -9.93
N VAL A 447 12.59 -11.23 -9.84
CA VAL A 447 13.96 -11.79 -9.97
C VAL A 447 14.60 -11.38 -11.29
N ASP A 448 13.83 -11.35 -12.38
CA ASP A 448 14.30 -10.95 -13.71
C ASP A 448 14.76 -9.47 -13.76
N GLN A 449 14.35 -8.64 -12.80
CA GLN A 449 14.77 -7.24 -12.69
C GLN A 449 16.15 -7.08 -12.05
N ASN A 450 16.70 -8.15 -11.45
CA ASN A 450 17.97 -8.08 -10.72
C ASN A 450 19.14 -7.60 -11.58
N SER A 451 19.20 -7.94 -12.86
CA SER A 451 20.27 -7.47 -13.76
C SER A 451 20.19 -5.95 -13.96
N ALA A 452 19.00 -5.42 -14.24
CA ALA A 452 18.79 -3.98 -14.41
C ALA A 452 19.02 -3.22 -13.10
N ASN A 453 18.62 -3.79 -11.96
CA ASN A 453 18.89 -3.22 -10.64
C ASN A 453 20.39 -3.18 -10.33
N GLN A 454 21.15 -4.22 -10.69
CA GLN A 454 22.61 -4.23 -10.54
C GLN A 454 23.25 -3.12 -11.37
N GLU A 455 22.86 -2.99 -12.65
CA GLU A 455 23.35 -1.92 -13.53
C GLU A 455 23.01 -0.53 -12.98
N ARG A 456 21.79 -0.35 -12.46
CA ARG A 456 21.37 0.88 -11.80
C ARG A 456 22.23 1.21 -10.59
N CYS A 457 22.60 0.21 -9.79
CA CYS A 457 23.50 0.39 -8.65
C CYS A 457 24.90 0.82 -9.11
N VAL A 458 25.45 0.15 -10.13
CA VAL A 458 26.75 0.51 -10.70
C VAL A 458 26.70 1.94 -11.25
N SER A 459 25.66 2.30 -12.00
CA SER A 459 25.49 3.66 -12.52
C SER A 459 25.45 4.69 -11.39
N ALA A 460 24.70 4.42 -10.33
CA ALA A 460 24.60 5.30 -9.17
C ALA A 460 25.94 5.48 -8.44
N LEU A 461 26.72 4.39 -8.34
CA LEU A 461 28.04 4.39 -7.73
C LEU A 461 29.03 5.31 -8.45
N TYR A 462 28.98 5.36 -9.79
CA TYR A 462 29.81 6.27 -10.58
C TYR A 462 29.28 7.70 -10.59
N SER A 463 27.96 7.90 -10.63
CA SER A 463 27.38 9.25 -10.69
C SER A 463 27.43 9.99 -9.35
N ASN A 464 27.32 9.26 -8.24
CA ASN A 464 27.31 9.83 -6.89
C ASN A 464 27.98 8.88 -5.87
N PRO A 465 29.31 8.68 -5.95
CA PRO A 465 30.04 7.75 -5.07
C PRO A 465 29.89 8.09 -3.58
N ALA A 466 29.75 9.38 -3.24
CA ALA A 466 29.58 9.84 -1.87
C ALA A 466 28.31 9.27 -1.21
N SER A 467 27.25 8.99 -1.99
CA SER A 467 26.02 8.36 -1.48
C SER A 467 26.23 6.98 -0.85
N PHE A 468 27.32 6.30 -1.23
CA PHE A 468 27.72 5.03 -0.68
C PHE A 468 28.90 5.14 0.29
N ASN A 469 29.26 6.35 0.71
CA ASN A 469 30.46 6.62 1.51
C ASN A 469 31.77 6.12 0.84
N VAL A 470 31.85 6.22 -0.49
CA VAL A 470 33.08 5.95 -1.24
C VAL A 470 33.57 7.18 -1.98
N ASP A 471 34.88 7.22 -2.24
CA ASP A 471 35.51 8.24 -3.07
C ASP A 471 36.66 7.65 -3.89
N ARG A 472 37.17 8.42 -4.86
CA ARG A 472 38.26 7.98 -5.75
C ARG A 472 39.60 7.78 -5.04
N SER A 473 39.77 8.29 -3.82
CA SER A 473 41.02 8.13 -3.06
C SER A 473 41.08 6.79 -2.33
N THR A 474 39.91 6.26 -1.96
CA THR A 474 39.76 5.01 -1.20
C THR A 474 39.21 3.86 -2.03
N SER A 475 38.62 4.15 -3.21
CA SER A 475 38.05 3.16 -4.13
C SER A 475 38.57 3.36 -5.56
N PRO A 476 39.73 2.77 -5.91
CA PRO A 476 40.33 2.87 -7.25
C PRO A 476 39.42 2.42 -8.38
N CYS A 477 38.44 1.53 -8.13
CA CYS A 477 37.51 1.06 -9.15
C CYS A 477 36.72 2.20 -9.83
N LEU A 478 36.54 3.33 -9.13
CA LEU A 478 35.85 4.51 -9.63
C LEU A 478 36.60 5.21 -10.77
N ASN A 479 37.89 4.86 -10.98
CA ASN A 479 38.70 5.34 -12.09
C ASN A 479 38.56 4.47 -13.36
N HIS A 480 37.80 3.37 -13.28
CA HIS A 480 37.63 2.39 -14.35
C HIS A 480 36.17 2.22 -14.76
N PRO A 481 35.48 3.26 -15.28
CA PRO A 481 34.07 3.13 -15.64
C PRO A 481 33.85 2.04 -16.70
N PRO A 482 32.78 1.21 -16.57
CA PRO A 482 32.42 0.25 -17.60
C PRO A 482 32.12 0.97 -18.92
N ALA A 483 32.33 0.28 -20.04
CA ALA A 483 32.18 0.88 -21.37
C ALA A 483 30.78 1.48 -21.63
N SER A 484 29.75 0.92 -21.00
CA SER A 484 28.36 1.43 -21.04
C SER A 484 28.22 2.83 -20.43
N LEU A 485 29.05 3.20 -19.45
CA LEU A 485 29.05 4.51 -18.80
C LEU A 485 30.08 5.47 -19.39
N ALA A 486 31.11 4.97 -20.09
CA ALA A 486 32.14 5.81 -20.71
C ALA A 486 31.60 6.64 -21.90
N GLN A 487 30.59 6.14 -22.62
CA GLN A 487 30.08 6.74 -23.86
C GLN A 487 29.23 8.02 -23.66
N THR A 488 28.76 8.30 -22.45
CA THR A 488 27.98 9.52 -22.14
C THR A 488 28.84 10.77 -21.91
N THR A 489 30.17 10.63 -21.85
CA THR A 489 31.09 11.76 -21.58
C THR A 489 31.72 12.38 -22.84
N SER A 490 31.42 11.86 -24.04
CA SER A 490 31.94 12.38 -25.30
C SER A 490 30.84 12.99 -26.18
N GLN A 491 30.30 14.15 -25.78
CA GLN A 491 29.69 15.10 -26.72
C GLN A 491 30.68 16.25 -26.97
N PRO A 492 31.04 16.55 -28.23
CA PRO A 492 32.03 17.58 -28.52
C PRO A 492 31.44 18.98 -28.27
N SER A 493 32.22 19.82 -27.59
CA SER A 493 31.93 21.24 -27.39
C SER A 493 31.77 21.95 -28.73
N ASN A 494 30.54 22.29 -29.12
CA ASN A 494 30.31 23.24 -30.21
C ASN A 494 30.68 24.64 -29.73
N SER A 495 31.93 25.05 -30.01
CA SER A 495 32.33 26.45 -30.02
C SER A 495 31.63 27.15 -31.18
N GLN A 496 30.52 27.85 -30.92
CA GLN A 496 30.02 28.84 -31.88
C GLN A 496 30.89 30.09 -31.81
N SER A 497 31.73 30.26 -32.83
CA SER A 497 32.41 31.51 -33.13
C SER A 497 31.40 32.56 -33.54
N SER A 498 31.47 33.72 -32.92
CA SER A 498 30.86 34.95 -33.40
C SER A 498 31.42 35.34 -34.77
N THR A 499 30.53 35.49 -35.75
CA THR A 499 30.83 36.24 -36.98
C THR A 499 29.76 37.32 -37.16
N THR A 500 30.21 38.56 -36.98
CA THR A 500 29.61 39.80 -37.43
C THR A 500 29.61 39.92 -38.95
N ALA A 501 28.49 40.32 -39.54
CA ALA A 501 28.31 41.02 -40.82
C ALA A 501 26.77 41.16 -41.04
N SER A 502 26.15 42.26 -41.45
CA SER A 502 26.53 43.63 -41.82
C SER A 502 25.29 44.51 -41.61
#